data_AF-A0A2W7KHK3-F1
#
_entry.id   AF-A0A2W7KHK3-F1
#
_cell.length_a   1.000
_cell.length_b   1.000
_cell.length_c   1.000
_cell.angle_alpha   90.00
_cell.angle_beta   90.00
_cell.angle_gamma   90.00
#
_symmetry.space_group_name_H-M   'P 1'
#
loop_
_entity.id
_entity.type
_entity.pdbx_description
1 polymer ?
#
loop_
_entity_poly.entity_id
_entity_poly.type
_entity_poly.pdbx_seq_one_letter_code
_entity_poly.pdbx_strand_id
1 'polypeptide(L)'
;MRVEKFALPVLLAFVLYTGWTMLQARQSLLAFGLELLSRPDTAQVVIDLYLMAALACVWMVNDHRSRCGSLLGVLPYLLLTVVFVSMGPLLYIVVKGLVHRCQA
;
A
#
# COMPACT_ATOMS: atom_id res chain seq x y z
N MET A 1 11.87 -0.66 17.28
CA MET A 1 10.51 -0.85 17.84
C MET A 1 9.71 0.46 17.99
N ARG A 2 9.42 1.20 16.90
CA ARG A 2 8.54 2.40 17.01
C ARG A 2 7.57 2.54 15.84
N VAL A 3 8.01 2.26 14.61
CA VAL A 3 7.20 2.39 13.39
C VAL A 3 6.00 1.44 13.36
N GLU A 4 6.15 0.19 13.81
CA GLU A 4 5.07 -0.81 13.85
C GLU A 4 3.89 -0.39 14.73
N LYS A 5 4.14 0.37 15.81
CA LYS A 5 3.08 0.86 16.69
C LYS A 5 2.21 1.92 16.02
N PHE A 6 2.78 2.66 15.06
CA PHE A 6 2.08 3.68 14.30
C PHE A 6 1.48 3.14 13.00
N ALA A 7 2.03 2.05 12.45
CA ALA A 7 1.55 1.48 11.20
C ALA A 7 0.07 1.08 11.25
N LEU A 8 -0.40 0.48 12.35
CA LEU A 8 -1.79 0.06 12.49
C LEU A 8 -2.76 1.26 12.59
N PRO A 9 -2.56 2.25 13.49
CA PRO A 9 -3.38 3.47 13.50
C PRO A 9 -3.42 4.19 12.15
N VAL A 10 -2.27 4.32 11.48
CA VAL A 10 -2.21 5.00 10.17
C VAL A 10 -2.95 4.19 9.11
N LEU A 11 -2.80 2.86 9.09
CA LEU A 11 -3.55 1.99 8.18
C LEU A 11 -5.06 2.14 8.40
N LEU A 12 -5.53 2.08 9.65
CA LEU A 12 -6.95 2.21 9.95
C LEU A 12 -7.49 3.58 9.53
N ALA A 13 -6.78 4.66 9.87
CA ALA A 13 -7.18 6.01 9.46
C ALA A 13 -7.23 6.15 7.93
N PHE A 14 -6.22 5.65 7.22
CA PHE A 14 -6.13 5.73 5.76
C PHE A 14 -7.20 4.88 5.06
N VAL A 15 -7.47 3.67 5.55
CA VAL A 15 -8.53 2.79 5.03
C VAL A 15 -9.91 3.41 5.26
N LEU A 16 -10.18 3.95 6.45
CA LEU A 16 -11.45 4.60 6.75
C LEU A 16 -11.66 5.83 5.86
N TYR A 17 -10.63 6.68 5.73
CA TYR A 17 -10.69 7.84 4.85
C TYR A 17 -10.90 7.44 3.39
N THR A 18 -10.18 6.43 2.90
CA THR A 18 -10.34 5.95 1.52
C THR A 18 -11.72 5.32 1.30
N GLY A 19 -12.23 4.53 2.24
CA GLY A 19 -13.59 3.98 2.17
C GLY A 19 -14.64 5.08 2.12
N TRP A 20 -14.51 6.10 2.97
CA TRP A 20 -15.38 7.27 2.99
C TRP A 20 -15.35 8.05 1.67
N THR A 21 -14.18 8.28 1.08
CA THR A 21 -14.06 8.97 -0.22
C THR A 21 -14.64 8.13 -1.36
N MET A 22 -14.44 6.82 -1.36
CA MET A 22 -15.01 5.92 -2.35
C MET A 22 -16.54 5.84 -2.29
N LEU A 23 -17.13 5.91 -1.08
CA LEU A 23 -18.59 5.96 -0.93
C LEU A 23 -19.22 7.23 -1.51
N GLN A 24 -18.48 8.33 -1.53
CA GLN A 24 -18.94 9.60 -2.11
C GLN A 24 -18.52 9.80 -3.57
N ALA A 25 -17.64 8.95 -4.09
CA ALA A 25 -17.11 9.08 -5.42
C ALA A 25 -18.22 8.89 -6.46
N ARG A 26 -18.43 9.91 -7.29
CA ARG A 26 -19.39 9.83 -8.41
C ARG A 26 -18.83 9.13 -9.64
N GLN A 27 -17.50 9.04 -9.74
CA GLN A 27 -16.80 8.42 -10.85
C GLN A 27 -15.96 7.25 -10.36
N SER A 28 -15.61 6.35 -11.29
CA SER A 28 -14.77 5.20 -10.97
C SER A 28 -13.34 5.63 -10.66
N LEU A 29 -12.62 4.81 -9.88
CA LEU A 29 -11.20 5.01 -9.59
C LEU A 29 -10.35 5.11 -10.86
N LEU A 30 -10.66 4.29 -11.88
CA LEU A 30 -9.94 4.32 -13.16
C LEU A 30 -10.21 5.61 -13.93
N ALA A 31 -11.46 6.09 -13.95
CA ALA A 31 -11.80 7.36 -14.59
C ALA A 31 -11.08 8.53 -13.90
N PHE A 32 -11.06 8.54 -12.57
CA PHE A 32 -10.30 9.51 -11.78
C PHE A 32 -8.80 9.45 -12.09
N GLY A 33 -8.21 8.25 -12.16
CA GLY A 33 -6.80 8.07 -12.52
C GLY A 33 -6.46 8.60 -13.91
N LEU A 34 -7.30 8.33 -14.91
CA LEU A 34 -7.13 8.86 -16.27
C LEU A 34 -7.27 10.38 -16.32
N GLU A 35 -8.18 10.95 -15.54
CA GLU A 35 -8.34 12.40 -15.41
C GLU A 35 -7.08 13.03 -14.81
N LEU A 36 -6.50 12.44 -13.76
CA LEU A 36 -5.22 12.90 -13.19
C LEU A 36 -4.06 12.78 -14.19
N LEU A 37 -4.05 11.76 -15.04
CA LEU A 37 -3.02 11.61 -16.07
C LEU A 37 -3.21 12.60 -17.24
N SER A 38 -4.40 13.19 -17.41
CA SER A 38 -4.68 14.11 -18.51
C SER A 38 -4.02 15.48 -18.37
N ARG A 39 -3.63 15.86 -17.14
CA ARG A 39 -2.93 17.12 -16.87
C ARG A 39 -1.47 16.84 -16.47
N PRO A 40 -0.48 17.51 -17.07
CA PRO A 40 0.93 17.21 -16.83
C PRO A 40 1.38 17.29 -15.37
N ASP A 41 0.85 18.25 -14.62
CA ASP A 41 1.15 18.52 -13.21
C ASP A 41 0.66 17.38 -12.30
N THR A 42 -0.58 16.91 -12.49
CA THR A 42 -1.11 15.77 -11.73
C THR A 42 -0.55 14.44 -12.23
N ALA A 43 -0.25 14.31 -13.52
CA ALA A 43 0.36 13.12 -14.09
C ALA A 43 1.73 12.83 -13.47
N GLN A 44 2.55 13.86 -13.24
CA GLN A 44 3.84 13.72 -12.57
C GLN A 44 3.70 13.08 -11.18
N VAL A 45 2.70 13.50 -10.39
CA VAL A 45 2.44 12.96 -9.06
C VAL A 45 1.98 11.51 -9.12
N VAL A 46 1.12 11.16 -10.08
CA VAL A 46 0.67 9.77 -10.28
C VAL A 46 1.85 8.87 -10.66
N ILE A 47 2.71 9.32 -11.58
CA ILE A 47 3.90 8.57 -12.00
C ILE A 47 4.84 8.35 -10.81
N ASP A 48 5.15 9.41 -10.06
CA ASP A 48 6.02 9.32 -8.88
C ASP A 48 5.46 8.36 -7.82
N LEU A 49 4.15 8.45 -7.55
CA LEU A 49 3.44 7.58 -6.61
C LEU A 49 3.54 6.11 -7.01
N TYR A 50 3.37 5.78 -8.29
CA TYR A 50 3.47 4.40 -8.78
C TYR A 50 4.92 3.91 -8.88
N LEU A 51 5.90 4.79 -9.12
CA LEU A 51 7.32 4.46 -9.01
C LEU A 51 7.66 4.07 -7.56
N MET A 52 7.21 4.86 -6.59
CA MET A 52 7.35 4.55 -5.17
C MET A 52 6.63 3.24 -4.81
N ALA A 53 5.44 2.99 -5.36
CA ALA A 53 4.71 1.74 -5.19
C ALA A 53 5.52 0.53 -5.70
N ALA A 54 6.14 0.64 -6.87
CA ALA A 54 6.98 -0.41 -7.45
C ALA A 54 8.21 -0.69 -6.57
N LEU A 55 8.87 0.36 -6.07
CA LEU A 55 9.98 0.22 -5.13
C LEU A 55 9.53 -0.46 -3.83
N ALA A 56 8.36 -0.11 -3.30
CA ALA A 56 7.79 -0.74 -2.12
C ALA A 56 7.46 -2.23 -2.37
N CYS A 57 6.93 -2.58 -3.54
CA CYS A 57 6.71 -3.97 -3.95
C CYS A 57 8.01 -4.77 -3.97
N VAL A 58 9.06 -4.26 -4.61
CA VAL A 58 10.39 -4.89 -4.64
C VAL A 58 10.93 -5.06 -3.23
N TRP A 59 10.79 -4.05 -2.39
CA TRP A 59 11.19 -4.11 -0.98
C TRP A 59 10.43 -5.22 -0.22
N MET A 60 9.11 -5.31 -0.33
CA MET A 60 8.32 -6.35 0.33
C MET A 60 8.72 -7.75 -0.11
N VAL A 61 8.94 -7.96 -1.41
CA VAL A 61 9.39 -9.25 -1.95
C VAL A 61 10.76 -9.63 -1.39
N ASN A 62 11.71 -8.70 -1.39
CA ASN A 62 13.06 -8.94 -0.89
C ASN A 62 13.07 -9.18 0.63
N ASP A 63 12.31 -8.41 1.41
CA ASP A 63 12.19 -8.58 2.86
C ASP A 63 11.48 -9.88 3.26
N HIS A 64 10.52 -10.35 2.46
CA HIS A 64 9.87 -11.63 2.74
C HIS A 64 10.76 -12.82 2.35
N ARG A 65 11.47 -12.74 1.22
CA ARG A 65 12.43 -13.77 0.77
C ARG A 65 13.58 -13.94 1.75
N SER A 66 14.12 -12.85 2.31
CA SER A 66 15.20 -12.91 3.30
C SER A 66 14.81 -13.62 4.59
N ARG A 67 13.50 -13.83 4.81
CA ARG A 67 12.93 -14.57 5.95
C ARG A 67 12.53 -16.01 5.58
N CYS A 68 13.02 -16.53 4.46
CA CYS A 68 12.65 -17.84 3.91
C CYS A 68 11.15 -18.00 3.59
N GLY A 69 10.43 -16.90 3.38
CA GLY A 69 9.01 -16.92 3.02
C GLY A 69 8.77 -17.19 1.54
N SER A 70 7.67 -17.88 1.23
CA SER A 70 7.21 -18.09 -0.16
C SER A 70 6.69 -16.79 -0.77
N LEU A 71 6.91 -16.58 -2.07
CA LEU A 71 6.39 -15.43 -2.81
C LEU A 71 4.86 -15.29 -2.72
N LEU A 72 4.14 -16.41 -2.60
CA LEU A 72 2.69 -16.39 -2.40
C LEU A 72 2.29 -15.67 -1.12
N GLY A 73 3.15 -15.64 -0.09
CA GLY A 73 2.91 -14.93 1.16
C GLY A 73 2.84 -13.41 0.99
N VAL A 74 3.48 -12.84 -0.04
CA VAL A 74 3.50 -11.39 -0.27
C VAL A 74 2.40 -10.95 -1.25
N LEU A 75 1.88 -11.89 -2.05
CA LEU A 75 0.97 -11.61 -3.15
C LEU A 75 -0.25 -10.74 -2.77
N PRO A 76 -0.95 -10.98 -1.64
CA PRO A 76 -2.07 -10.13 -1.23
C PRO A 76 -1.67 -8.66 -1.05
N TYR A 77 -0.49 -8.39 -0.49
CA TYR A 77 -0.01 -7.02 -0.28
C TYR A 77 0.39 -6.36 -1.61
N LEU A 78 0.96 -7.12 -2.55
CA LEU A 78 1.30 -6.63 -3.89
C LEU A 78 0.04 -6.22 -4.65
N LEU A 79 -0.98 -7.08 -4.66
CA LEU A 79 -2.26 -6.78 -5.31
C LEU A 79 -2.93 -5.54 -4.70
N LEU A 80 -2.90 -5.43 -3.37
CA LEU A 80 -3.42 -4.26 -2.68
C LEU A 80 -2.64 -2.98 -3.02
N THR A 81 -1.31 -3.09 -3.20
CA THR A 81 -0.43 -1.98 -3.60
C THR A 81 -0.73 -1.51 -5.01
N VAL A 82 -1.04 -2.40 -5.94
CA VAL A 82 -1.38 -2.00 -7.32
C VAL A 82 -2.63 -1.13 -7.36
N VAL A 83 -3.60 -1.37 -6.47
CA VAL A 83 -4.87 -0.63 -6.46
C VAL A 83 -4.81 0.61 -5.58
N PHE A 84 -4.23 0.50 -4.38
CA PHE A 84 -4.30 1.53 -3.35
C PHE A 84 -2.93 2.07 -2.92
N VAL A 85 -1.86 1.69 -3.62
CA VAL A 85 -0.47 2.09 -3.42
C VAL A 85 -0.03 1.92 -1.97
N SER A 86 -0.27 2.91 -1.11
CA SER A 86 0.17 2.94 0.27
C SER A 86 -0.47 1.86 1.16
N MET A 87 -1.69 1.37 0.87
CA MET A 87 -2.34 0.38 1.74
C MET A 87 -1.59 -0.96 1.84
N GLY A 88 -1.02 -1.44 0.74
CA GLY A 88 -0.31 -2.72 0.69
C GLY A 88 0.93 -2.75 1.60
N PRO A 89 1.88 -1.81 1.44
CA PRO A 89 3.06 -1.72 2.31
C PRO A 89 2.71 -1.45 3.77
N LEU A 90 1.70 -0.62 4.06
CA LEU A 90 1.26 -0.39 5.43
C LEU A 90 0.71 -1.67 6.08
N LEU A 91 -0.16 -2.40 5.37
CA LEU A 91 -0.68 -3.67 5.86
C LEU A 91 0.44 -4.71 6.06
N TYR A 92 1.40 -4.77 5.13
CA TYR A 92 2.57 -5.64 5.27
C TYR A 92 3.36 -5.34 6.55
N ILE A 93 3.64 -4.06 6.84
CA ILE A 93 4.34 -3.64 8.06
C ILE A 93 3.54 -4.01 9.31
N VAL A 94 2.22 -3.83 9.31
CA VAL A 94 1.34 -4.19 10.43
C VAL A 94 1.40 -5.68 10.72
N VAL A 95 1.15 -6.52 9.70
CA VAL A 95 1.11 -7.98 9.87
C VAL A 95 2.47 -8.50 10.31
N LYS A 96 3.54 -8.02 9.69
CA LYS A 96 4.92 -8.35 10.07
C LYS A 96 5.21 -8.01 11.54
N GLY A 97 4.81 -6.81 11.99
CA GLY A 97 4.99 -6.39 13.37
C GLY A 97 4.17 -7.19 14.38
N LEU A 98 3.00 -7.71 13.99
CA LEU A 98 2.19 -8.61 14.82
C LEU A 98 2.84 -10.00 14.94
N VAL A 99 3.28 -10.59 13.83
CA VAL A 99 3.93 -11.92 13.82
C VAL A 99 5.22 -11.90 14.65
N HIS A 100 6.05 -10.85 14.56
CA HIS A 100 7.25 -10.74 15.38
C HIS A 100 6.97 -10.64 16.88
N ARG A 101 5.85 -10.03 17.30
CA ARG A 101 5.46 -10.00 18.72
C ARG A 101 5.02 -11.35 19.26
N CYS A 102 4.58 -12.28 18.40
CA CYS A 102 4.24 -13.63 18.83
C CYS A 102 5.48 -14.54 19.00
N GLN A 103 6.66 -14.10 18.55
CA GLN A 103 7.91 -14.87 18.63
C GLN A 103 8.90 -14.34 19.68
N ALA A 104 8.60 -13.23 20.35
CA ALA A 104 9.43 -12.57 21.36
C ALA A 104 8.72 -12.56 22.73
#